data_AF-A0A4Q0NQQ1-F1
#
_entry.id   AF-A0A4Q0NQQ1-F1
#
_cell.length_a   1.000
_cell.length_b   1.000
_cell.length_c   1.000
_cell.angle_alpha   90.00
_cell.angle_beta   90.00
_cell.angle_gamma   90.00
#
_symmetry.space_group_name_H-M   'P 1'
#
loop_
_entity.id
_entity.type
_entity.pdbx_description
1 polymer ?
#
loop_
_entity_poly.entity_id
_entity_poly.type
_entity_poly.pdbx_seq_one_letter_code
_entity_poly.pdbx_strand_id
1 'polypeptide(L)'
;MTEKEKIGKRVVELRNKIPSDEYSNKQVSQQELADNNIGLTKQLIGSIERGDANPTLEKLVLLAKALNQKKIDVLGIEIDIDKFIKEVDSNT
;
A
#
# COMPACT_ATOMS: atom_id res chain seq x y z
N MET A 1 -16.79 12.54 5.42
CA MET A 1 -15.65 11.69 5.07
C MET A 1 -15.04 12.19 3.77
N THR A 2 -13.78 12.59 3.77
CA THR A 2 -13.03 13.07 2.60
C THR A 2 -12.64 11.91 1.67
N GLU A 3 -12.24 12.21 0.44
CA GLU A 3 -11.73 11.17 -0.47
C GLU A 3 -10.47 10.49 0.07
N LYS A 4 -9.61 11.23 0.77
CA LYS A 4 -8.43 10.66 1.44
C LYS A 4 -8.82 9.68 2.55
N GLU A 5 -9.83 10.01 3.35
CA GLU A 5 -10.34 9.09 4.39
C GLU A 5 -10.99 7.84 3.78
N LYS A 6 -11.66 7.95 2.63
CA LYS A 6 -12.19 6.78 1.90
C LYS A 6 -11.07 5.84 1.45
N ILE A 7 -10.01 6.41 0.86
CA ILE A 7 -8.81 5.66 0.46
C ILE A 7 -8.18 5.00 1.69
N GLY A 8 -8.00 5.76 2.78
CA GLY A 8 -7.43 5.25 4.02
C GLY A 8 -8.21 4.06 4.59
N LYS A 9 -9.54 4.15 4.65
CA LYS A 9 -10.39 3.02 5.06
C LYS A 9 -10.20 1.81 4.17
N ARG A 10 -10.13 2.00 2.84
CA ARG A 10 -9.89 0.90 1.91
C ARG A 10 -8.54 0.23 2.13
N VAL A 11 -7.50 1.00 2.43
CA VAL A 11 -6.17 0.48 2.78
C VAL A 11 -6.24 -0.38 4.04
N VAL A 12 -6.93 0.09 5.09
CA VAL A 12 -7.14 -0.70 6.33
C VAL A 12 -7.85 -2.02 6.03
N GLU A 13 -8.93 -1.99 5.24
CA GLU A 13 -9.66 -3.20 4.85
C GLU A 13 -8.79 -4.22 4.11
N LEU A 14 -7.95 -3.76 3.19
CA LEU A 14 -7.03 -4.61 2.45
C LEU A 14 -5.95 -5.17 3.36
N ARG A 15 -5.35 -4.35 4.22
CA ARG A 15 -4.33 -4.80 5.17
C ARG A 15 -4.86 -5.86 6.13
N ASN A 16 -6.08 -5.69 6.63
CA ASN A 16 -6.69 -6.65 7.55
C ASN A 16 -7.03 -8.01 6.91
N LYS A 17 -6.91 -8.16 5.58
CA LYS A 17 -7.03 -9.46 4.90
C LYS A 17 -5.71 -10.23 4.86
N ILE A 18 -4.62 -9.60 5.21
CA ILE A 18 -3.29 -10.19 5.17
C ILE A 18 -2.98 -10.75 6.56
N PRO A 19 -2.71 -12.07 6.67
CA PRO A 19 -2.31 -12.66 7.94
C PRO A 19 -0.95 -12.10 8.38
N SER A 20 -0.73 -12.01 9.68
CA SER A 20 0.59 -11.71 10.24
C SER A 20 1.48 -12.94 10.14
N ASP A 21 2.72 -12.73 9.70
CA ASP A 21 3.81 -13.71 9.72
C ASP A 21 4.41 -13.83 11.13
N GLU A 22 4.35 -12.75 11.93
CA GLU A 22 4.90 -12.71 13.29
C GLU A 22 3.96 -13.29 14.36
N TYR A 23 2.64 -13.14 14.18
CA TYR A 23 1.66 -13.49 15.21
C TYR A 23 0.54 -14.38 14.66
N SER A 24 0.42 -15.58 15.21
CA SER A 24 -0.66 -16.49 14.86
C SER A 24 -2.04 -15.88 15.13
N ASN A 25 -2.97 -16.06 14.18
CA ASN A 25 -4.34 -15.56 14.23
C ASN A 25 -4.50 -14.03 14.31
N LYS A 26 -3.48 -13.25 13.94
CA LYS A 26 -3.58 -11.80 13.79
C LYS A 26 -3.44 -11.36 12.34
N GLN A 27 -3.93 -10.15 12.06
CA GLN A 27 -3.68 -9.46 10.80
C GLN A 27 -2.35 -8.73 10.84
N VAL A 28 -1.74 -8.53 9.67
CA VAL A 28 -0.47 -7.81 9.53
C VAL A 28 -0.57 -6.40 10.11
N SER A 29 0.41 -6.03 10.93
CA SER A 29 0.48 -4.69 11.49
C SER A 29 1.02 -3.68 10.46
N GLN A 30 0.85 -2.38 10.72
CA GLN A 30 1.50 -1.35 9.88
C GLN A 30 3.03 -1.43 9.94
N GLN A 31 3.58 -1.88 11.07
CA GLN A 31 5.03 -2.04 11.27
C GLN A 31 5.54 -3.21 10.44
N GLU A 32 4.94 -4.38 10.65
CA GLU A 32 5.25 -5.61 9.93
C GLU A 32 5.10 -5.46 8.41
N LEU A 33 4.04 -4.78 7.95
CA LEU A 33 3.86 -4.50 6.53
C LEU A 33 4.98 -3.60 5.97
N ALA A 34 5.48 -2.64 6.75
CA ALA A 34 6.61 -1.80 6.36
C ALA A 34 7.93 -2.59 6.35
N ASP A 35 8.18 -3.41 7.38
CA ASP A 35 9.40 -4.19 7.52
C ASP A 35 9.55 -5.22 6.39
N ASN A 36 8.43 -5.78 5.92
CA ASN A 36 8.39 -6.73 4.81
C ASN A 36 8.43 -6.08 3.41
N ASN A 37 8.34 -4.75 3.29
CA ASN A 37 8.22 -4.07 2.00
C ASN A 37 9.14 -2.84 1.89
N ILE A 38 10.22 -2.99 1.12
CA ILE A 38 11.19 -1.92 0.85
C ILE A 38 10.48 -0.69 0.26
N GLY A 39 10.85 0.49 0.78
CA GLY A 39 10.32 1.77 0.30
C GLY A 39 9.01 2.20 0.96
N LEU A 40 8.43 1.40 1.86
CA LEU A 40 7.34 1.81 2.74
C LEU A 40 7.85 2.05 4.16
N THR A 41 7.15 2.91 4.90
CA THR A 41 7.40 3.12 6.33
C THR A 41 6.08 3.02 7.09
N LYS A 42 6.13 2.58 8.35
CA LYS A 42 4.96 2.58 9.24
C LYS A 42 4.26 3.93 9.28
N GLN A 43 5.03 5.02 9.32
CA GLN A 43 4.49 6.38 9.35
C GLN A 43 3.70 6.71 8.08
N LEU A 44 4.22 6.34 6.90
CA LEU A 44 3.54 6.54 5.63
C LEU A 44 2.25 5.72 5.54
N ILE A 45 2.30 4.44 5.91
CA ILE A 45 1.10 3.58 5.92
C ILE A 45 0.05 4.16 6.85
N GLY A 46 0.44 4.51 8.08
CA GLY A 46 -0.47 5.07 9.07
C GLY A 46 -1.06 6.42 8.65
N SER A 47 -0.30 7.30 7.99
CA SER A 47 -0.82 8.58 7.50
C SER A 47 -1.78 8.41 6.31
N ILE A 48 -1.55 7.41 5.45
CA ILE A 48 -2.49 7.04 4.39
C ILE A 48 -3.79 6.51 5.00
N GLU A 49 -3.71 5.59 5.97
CA GLU A 49 -4.89 5.00 6.62
C GLU A 49 -5.77 6.03 7.34
N ARG A 50 -5.17 7.10 7.87
CA ARG A 50 -5.91 8.22 8.48
C ARG A 50 -6.43 9.25 7.47
N GLY A 51 -5.97 9.21 6.22
CA GLY A 51 -6.31 10.21 5.20
C GLY A 51 -5.48 11.51 5.29
N ASP A 52 -4.37 11.50 6.02
CA ASP A 52 -3.50 12.67 6.21
C ASP A 52 -2.41 12.79 5.13
N ALA A 53 -2.17 11.72 4.38
CA ALA A 53 -1.06 11.64 3.43
C ALA A 53 -1.36 12.31 2.07
N ASN A 54 -0.28 12.61 1.34
CA ASN A 54 -0.29 12.89 -0.10
C ASN A 54 0.83 12.06 -0.77
N PRO A 55 0.66 10.72 -0.87
CA PRO A 55 1.70 9.84 -1.39
C PRO A 55 1.94 10.09 -2.88
N THR A 56 3.17 9.86 -3.35
CA THR A 56 3.48 9.81 -4.78
C THR A 56 2.84 8.57 -5.41
N LEU A 57 2.72 8.56 -6.75
CA LEU A 57 2.25 7.38 -7.48
C LEU A 57 3.09 6.14 -7.16
N GLU A 58 4.41 6.27 -7.13
CA GLU A 58 5.33 5.18 -6.75
C GLU A 58 5.01 4.60 -5.38
N LYS A 59 4.79 5.46 -4.37
CA LYS A 59 4.42 4.99 -3.01
C LYS A 59 3.05 4.31 -2.98
N LEU A 60 2.10 4.76 -3.79
CA LEU A 60 0.80 4.10 -3.94
C LEU A 60 0.94 2.72 -4.60
N VAL A 61 1.77 2.59 -5.64
CA VAL A 61 2.05 1.31 -6.31
C VAL A 61 2.75 0.33 -5.37
N LEU A 62 3.76 0.79 -4.63
CA LEU A 62 4.47 -0.03 -3.63
C LEU A 62 3.51 -0.49 -2.53
N LEU A 63 2.65 0.40 -2.01
CA LEU A 63 1.63 0.03 -1.03
C LEU A 63 0.65 -0.98 -1.62
N ALA A 64 0.21 -0.81 -2.85
CA ALA A 64 -0.70 -1.75 -3.49
C ALA A 64 -0.07 -3.15 -3.67
N LYS A 65 1.23 -3.21 -4.02
CA LYS A 65 2.00 -4.46 -4.03
C LYS A 65 2.05 -5.11 -2.65
N ALA A 66 2.40 -4.34 -1.63
CA ALA A 66 2.44 -4.81 -0.24
C ALA A 66 1.06 -5.33 0.23
N LEU A 67 -0.02 -4.76 -0.29
CA LEU A 67 -1.39 -5.17 -0.04
C LEU A 67 -1.87 -6.33 -0.95
N ASN A 68 -0.95 -7.05 -1.61
CA ASN A 68 -1.23 -8.16 -2.52
C ASN A 68 -2.19 -7.81 -3.68
N GLN A 69 -2.17 -6.56 -4.14
CA GLN A 69 -2.90 -6.17 -5.35
C GLN A 69 -2.03 -6.43 -6.57
N LYS A 70 -2.69 -6.73 -7.71
CA LYS A 70 -2.03 -6.86 -9.01
C LYS A 70 -2.11 -5.59 -9.84
N LYS A 71 -3.13 -4.77 -9.58
CA LYS A 71 -3.45 -3.57 -10.35
C LYS A 71 -4.00 -2.46 -9.45
N ILE A 72 -3.83 -1.22 -9.89
CA ILE A 72 -4.53 -0.06 -9.33
C ILE A 72 -5.19 0.75 -10.46
N ASP A 73 -6.35 1.32 -10.20
CA ASP A 73 -6.95 2.34 -11.08
C ASP A 73 -6.60 3.72 -10.56
N VAL A 74 -6.04 4.56 -11.43
CA VAL A 74 -5.76 5.97 -11.16
C VAL A 74 -6.31 6.80 -12.31
N LEU A 75 -7.33 7.61 -12.04
CA LEU A 75 -7.96 8.49 -13.03
C LEU A 75 -8.49 7.74 -14.27
N GLY A 76 -9.01 6.52 -14.10
CA GLY A 76 -9.50 5.67 -15.19
C GLY A 76 -8.39 4.98 -15.99
N ILE A 77 -7.15 5.03 -15.49
CA ILE A 77 -6.02 4.30 -16.04
C ILE A 77 -5.72 3.13 -15.12
N GLU A 78 -5.82 1.92 -15.66
CA GLU A 78 -5.41 0.70 -14.98
C GLU A 78 -3.88 0.55 -15.08
N ILE A 79 -3.21 0.51 -13.94
CA ILE A 79 -1.76 0.35 -13.81
C ILE A 79 -1.47 -1.08 -13.34
N ASP A 80 -0.68 -1.81 -14.11
CA ASP A 80 -0.10 -3.10 -13.69
C ASP A 80 1.07 -2.84 -12.74
N ILE A 81 0.97 -3.35 -11.52
CA ILE A 81 1.89 -3.04 -10.43
C ILE A 81 3.28 -3.63 -10.69
N ASP A 82 3.35 -4.88 -11.15
CA ASP A 82 4.62 -5.56 -11.39
C ASP A 82 5.36 -4.98 -12.59
N LYS A 83 4.62 -4.59 -13.64
CA LYS A 83 5.18 -3.88 -14.79
C LYS A 83 5.74 -2.52 -14.38
N PHE A 84 4.98 -1.73 -13.63
CA PHE A 84 5.40 -0.40 -13.17
C PHE A 84 6.70 -0.46 -12.36
N ILE A 85 6.79 -1.40 -11.42
CA ILE A 85 7.99 -1.54 -10.57
C ILE A 85 9.21 -1.92 -11.41
N LYS A 86 9.08 -2.84 -12.37
CA LYS A 86 10.17 -3.19 -13.29
C LYS A 86 10.65 -2.00 -14.11
N GLU A 87 9.74 -1.13 -14.55
CA GLU A 87 10.08 0.08 -15.29
C GLU A 87 10.85 1.08 -14.42
N VAL A 88 10.46 1.25 -13.15
CA VAL A 88 11.19 2.12 -12.21
C VAL A 88 12.60 1.57 -11.93
N ASP A 89 12.72 0.27 -11.66
CA ASP A 89 14.00 -0.38 -11.36
C ASP A 89 14.95 -0.38 -12.57
N SER A 90 14.43 -0.44 -13.81
CA SER A 90 15.25 -0.44 -15.02
C SER A 90 15.77 0.96 -15.41
N ASN A 91 15.20 2.01 -14.82
CA ASN A 91 15.57 3.41 -15.07
C ASN A 91 16.49 3.99 -13.98
N THR A 92 16.90 3.17 -12.99
CA THR A 92 17.76 3.55 -11.85
C THR A 92 19.10 2.82 -11.95
#